data_AF-A0A350P1M5-F1
#
_entry.id   AF-A0A350P1M5-F1
#
_cell.length_a   1.000
_cell.length_b   1.000
_cell.length_c   1.000
_cell.angle_alpha   90.00
_cell.angle_beta   90.00
_cell.angle_gamma   90.00
#
_symmetry.space_group_name_H-M   'P 1'
#
loop_
_entity.id
_entity.type
_entity.pdbx_description
1 polymer ?
#
loop_
_entity_poly.entity_id
_entity_poly.type
_entity_poly.pdbx_seq_one_letter_code
_entity_poly.pdbx_strand_id
1 'polypeptide(L)'
;MSFGFQIEEAEECPGTAGLLIDNTPPLTVAHVRPFVWAILLYRGAVHSWEVVNALSAVCGLFDMKVADQDEDDRTRSEICVDTVLAEMIIEGLLRYNEEKDIWVLEYDPGNVPTVIKAVSGVNGSMPKHFLLEMAEKRK
;
A
#
# COMPACT_ATOMS: atom_id res chain seq x y z
N MET A 1 -33.68 8.64 21.37
CA MET A 1 -32.74 8.87 20.26
C MET A 1 -32.29 7.50 19.80
N SER A 2 -32.91 6.97 18.73
CA SER A 2 -32.46 5.73 18.10
C SER A 2 -31.43 6.13 17.06
N PHE A 3 -30.16 5.77 17.25
CA PHE A 3 -29.19 5.80 16.17
C PHE A 3 -29.57 4.67 15.21
N GLY A 4 -30.36 4.99 14.20
CA GLY A 4 -30.66 4.08 13.11
C GLY A 4 -29.46 4.03 12.19
N PHE A 5 -28.49 3.17 12.48
CA PHE A 5 -27.49 2.79 11.49
C PHE A 5 -28.19 1.87 10.48
N GLN A 6 -28.55 2.38 9.31
CA GLN A 6 -28.99 1.53 8.21
C GLN A 6 -27.74 0.88 7.61
N ILE A 7 -27.69 -0.45 7.61
CA ILE A 7 -26.54 -1.23 7.11
C ILE A 7 -26.24 -0.87 5.63
N GLU A 8 -27.26 -0.45 4.89
CA GLU A 8 -27.18 0.02 3.50
C GLU A 8 -26.36 1.32 3.34
N GLU A 9 -26.35 2.22 4.33
CA GLU A 9 -25.52 3.44 4.28
C GLU A 9 -24.03 3.14 4.46
N ALA A 10 -23.68 2.02 5.13
CA ALA A 10 -22.30 1.59 5.28
C ALA A 10 -21.70 1.04 3.96
N GLU A 11 -22.54 0.58 3.03
CA GLU A 11 -22.11 0.20 1.67
C GLU A 11 -21.86 1.43 0.79
N GLU A 12 -22.43 2.58 1.14
CA GLU A 12 -22.31 3.87 0.43
C GLU A 12 -21.28 4.83 1.05
N CYS A 13 -20.45 4.41 2.01
CA CYS A 13 -19.48 5.28 2.68
C CYS A 13 -18.10 5.26 2.00
N PRO A 14 -17.81 6.13 1.01
CA PRO A 14 -16.49 6.24 0.43
C PRO A 14 -15.49 6.81 1.45
N GLY A 15 -14.43 6.02 1.68
CA GLY A 15 -13.10 6.52 1.96
C GLY A 15 -12.60 6.23 3.35
N THR A 16 -11.36 6.64 3.64
CA THR A 16 -10.62 6.28 4.87
C THR A 16 -11.32 6.69 6.17
N ALA A 17 -12.29 7.60 6.09
CA ALA A 17 -13.09 8.10 7.20
C ALA A 17 -14.60 8.12 6.92
N GLY A 18 -15.10 7.42 5.88
CA GLY A 18 -16.48 7.57 5.39
C GLY A 18 -17.59 7.28 6.43
N LEU A 19 -17.28 6.55 7.50
CA LEU A 19 -18.19 6.34 8.65
C LEU A 19 -18.22 7.50 9.65
N LEU A 20 -17.27 8.43 9.55
CA LEU A 20 -17.00 9.48 10.54
C LEU A 20 -17.13 10.89 9.97
N ILE A 21 -17.04 11.06 8.64
CA ILE A 21 -16.98 12.36 7.97
C ILE A 21 -17.76 12.30 6.64
N ASP A 22 -18.66 13.25 6.43
CA ASP A 22 -19.54 13.29 5.25
C ASP A 22 -18.81 13.62 3.94
N ASN A 23 -17.70 14.38 4.01
CA ASN A 23 -16.85 14.72 2.87
C ASN A 23 -15.48 14.07 3.04
N THR A 24 -15.33 12.85 2.55
CA THR A 24 -14.05 12.14 2.63
C THR A 24 -13.08 12.66 1.56
N PRO A 25 -11.82 13.00 1.93
CA PRO A 25 -10.82 13.33 0.94
C PRO A 25 -10.48 12.10 0.08
N PRO A 26 -10.14 12.31 -1.21
CA PRO A 26 -9.87 11.21 -2.12
C PRO A 26 -8.58 10.47 -1.74
N LEU A 27 -8.43 9.25 -2.26
CA LEU A 27 -7.23 8.44 -2.06
C LEU A 27 -5.97 9.18 -2.54
N THR A 28 -4.88 9.00 -1.80
CA THR A 28 -3.56 9.57 -2.11
C THR A 28 -2.47 8.54 -1.84
N VAL A 29 -1.27 8.77 -2.39
CA VAL A 29 -0.08 7.92 -2.19
C VAL A 29 0.23 7.66 -0.71
N ALA A 30 -0.04 8.63 0.17
CA ALA A 30 0.19 8.50 1.61
C ALA A 30 -0.70 7.43 2.26
N HIS A 31 -1.92 7.24 1.76
CA HIS A 31 -2.85 6.21 2.23
C HIS A 31 -2.43 4.81 1.74
N VAL A 32 -1.80 4.72 0.57
CA VAL A 32 -1.42 3.45 -0.07
C VAL A 32 -0.16 2.84 0.54
N ARG A 33 0.83 3.68 0.89
CA ARG A 33 2.14 3.22 1.37
C ARG A 33 2.09 2.28 2.59
N PRO A 34 1.19 2.45 3.59
CA PRO A 34 0.98 1.49 4.66
C PRO A 34 0.58 0.08 4.17
N PHE A 35 -0.28 -0.03 3.16
CA PHE A 35 -0.72 -1.32 2.61
C PHE A 35 0.41 -2.04 1.88
N VAL A 36 1.24 -1.29 1.15
CA VAL A 36 2.47 -1.82 0.52
C VAL A 36 3.39 -2.40 1.59
N TRP A 37 3.68 -1.64 2.65
CA TRP A 37 4.48 -2.14 3.76
C TRP A 37 3.89 -3.37 4.43
N ALA A 38 2.58 -3.43 4.66
CA ALA A 38 1.95 -4.58 5.29
C ALA A 38 2.24 -5.90 4.54
N ILE A 39 2.13 -5.88 3.21
CA ILE A 39 2.40 -7.06 2.36
C ILE A 39 3.90 -7.37 2.32
N LEU A 40 4.75 -6.35 2.14
CA LEU A 40 6.21 -6.51 2.12
C LEU A 40 6.75 -7.04 3.44
N LEU A 41 6.21 -6.60 4.58
CA LEU A 41 6.64 -7.09 5.88
C LEU A 41 6.28 -8.55 6.11
N TYR A 42 5.14 -9.00 5.55
CA TYR A 42 4.70 -10.38 5.67
C TYR A 42 5.51 -11.35 4.79
N ARG A 43 5.76 -11.01 3.52
CA ARG A 43 6.36 -11.94 2.56
C ARG A 43 7.55 -11.43 1.74
N GLY A 44 7.92 -10.16 1.88
CA GLY A 44 9.08 -9.57 1.23
C GLY A 44 8.90 -9.15 -0.23
N ALA A 45 7.75 -9.42 -0.83
CA ALA A 45 7.41 -9.01 -2.20
C ALA A 45 5.92 -8.71 -2.33
N VAL A 46 5.54 -7.92 -3.33
CA VAL A 46 4.16 -7.48 -3.55
C VAL A 46 3.86 -7.33 -5.04
N HIS A 47 2.64 -7.68 -5.46
CA HIS A 47 2.09 -7.27 -6.74
C HIS A 47 1.22 -6.02 -6.57
N SER A 48 1.17 -5.15 -7.59
CA SER A 48 0.33 -3.96 -7.57
C SER A 48 -1.15 -4.28 -7.29
N TRP A 49 -1.69 -5.31 -7.94
CA TRP A 49 -3.08 -5.74 -7.78
C TRP A 49 -3.43 -6.21 -6.36
N GLU A 50 -2.47 -6.71 -5.59
CA GLU A 50 -2.71 -7.09 -4.18
C GLU A 50 -2.95 -5.87 -3.31
N VAL A 51 -2.24 -4.78 -3.59
CA VAL A 51 -2.40 -3.52 -2.89
C VAL A 51 -3.75 -2.92 -3.24
N VAL A 52 -4.13 -2.92 -4.53
CA VAL A 52 -5.45 -2.47 -5.00
C VAL A 52 -6.58 -3.28 -4.35
N ASN A 53 -6.45 -4.61 -4.30
CA ASN A 53 -7.44 -5.47 -3.64
C ASN A 53 -7.50 -5.28 -2.12
N ALA A 54 -6.38 -4.96 -1.47
CA ALA A 54 -6.39 -4.63 -0.05
C ALA A 54 -7.09 -3.29 0.22
N LEU A 55 -6.89 -2.31 -0.67
CA LEU A 55 -7.57 -1.01 -0.61
C LEU A 55 -9.07 -1.14 -0.88
N SER A 56 -9.48 -1.96 -1.84
CA SER A 56 -10.90 -2.12 -2.19
C SER A 56 -11.75 -2.72 -1.06
N ALA A 57 -11.13 -3.39 -0.10
CA ALA A 57 -11.80 -3.88 1.11
C ALA A 57 -12.14 -2.77 2.12
N VAL A 58 -11.53 -1.58 1.99
CA VAL A 58 -11.63 -0.49 2.99
C VAL A 58 -11.86 0.90 2.38
N CYS A 59 -11.94 1.00 1.05
CA CYS A 59 -12.20 2.24 0.31
C CYS A 59 -13.45 2.09 -0.54
N GLY A 60 -14.23 3.17 -0.69
CA GLY A 60 -15.41 3.14 -1.56
C GLY A 60 -15.02 3.31 -3.02
N LEU A 61 -15.95 2.94 -3.90
CA LEU A 61 -15.73 3.00 -5.35
C LEU A 61 -15.42 4.42 -5.84
N PHE A 62 -16.00 5.44 -5.22
CA PHE A 62 -15.78 6.83 -5.63
C PHE A 62 -14.37 7.34 -5.29
N ASP A 63 -13.73 6.85 -4.22
CA ASP A 63 -12.36 7.26 -3.88
C ASP A 63 -11.31 6.62 -4.77
N MET A 64 -11.66 5.47 -5.35
CA MET A 64 -10.78 4.68 -6.20
C MET A 64 -10.86 5.10 -7.67
N LYS A 65 -11.87 5.87 -8.09
CA LYS A 65 -12.02 6.31 -9.50
C LYS A 65 -11.26 7.61 -9.78
N VAL A 66 -10.73 7.71 -10.99
CA VAL A 66 -10.28 9.00 -11.55
C VAL A 66 -11.54 9.79 -11.92
N ALA A 67 -11.52 11.13 -11.76
CA ALA A 67 -12.64 11.95 -12.22
C ALA A 67 -12.77 11.79 -13.75
N ASP A 68 -13.98 11.81 -14.29
CA ASP A 68 -14.35 11.48 -15.68
C ASP A 68 -13.65 12.29 -16.82
N GLN A 69 -12.60 13.07 -16.51
CA GLN A 69 -11.90 13.98 -17.42
C GLN A 69 -10.50 13.52 -17.87
N ASP A 70 -9.98 12.39 -17.38
CA ASP A 70 -8.66 11.90 -17.77
C ASP A 70 -8.76 10.75 -18.82
N GLU A 71 -7.87 10.77 -19.81
CA GLU A 71 -7.72 9.72 -20.85
C GLU A 71 -7.01 8.44 -20.33
N ASP A 72 -6.80 8.32 -19.01
CA ASP A 72 -6.13 7.17 -18.40
C ASP A 72 -7.16 6.10 -18.01
N ASP A 73 -7.03 4.91 -18.59
CA ASP A 73 -7.90 3.76 -18.30
C ASP A 73 -7.73 3.23 -16.86
N ARG A 74 -6.69 3.67 -16.14
CA ARG A 74 -6.40 3.23 -14.77
C ARG A 74 -7.25 3.95 -13.76
N THR A 75 -7.65 3.21 -12.74
CA THR A 75 -8.26 3.73 -11.52
C THR A 75 -7.27 4.60 -10.73
N ARG A 76 -7.80 5.52 -9.92
CA ARG A 76 -6.98 6.35 -9.01
C ARG A 76 -6.19 5.49 -8.03
N SER A 77 -6.75 4.35 -7.61
CA SER A 77 -6.04 3.35 -6.80
C SER A 77 -4.82 2.79 -7.52
N GLU A 78 -4.95 2.39 -8.78
CA GLU A 78 -3.83 1.88 -9.58
C GLU A 78 -2.74 2.94 -9.75
N ILE A 79 -3.13 4.18 -10.07
CA ILE A 79 -2.18 5.30 -10.20
C ILE A 79 -1.43 5.55 -8.89
N CYS A 80 -2.12 5.57 -7.75
CA CYS A 80 -1.48 5.76 -6.45
C CYS A 80 -0.55 4.59 -6.08
N VAL A 81 -0.95 3.35 -6.38
CA VAL A 81 -0.13 2.16 -6.14
C VAL A 81 1.12 2.19 -6.98
N ASP A 82 1.00 2.40 -8.29
CA ASP A 82 2.13 2.48 -9.21
C ASP A 82 3.11 3.59 -8.79
N THR A 83 2.58 4.74 -8.37
CA THR A 83 3.39 5.87 -7.90
C THR A 83 4.18 5.49 -6.65
N VAL A 84 3.54 4.88 -5.64
CA VAL A 84 4.23 4.46 -4.41
C VAL A 84 5.29 3.40 -4.71
N LEU A 85 4.98 2.42 -5.56
CA LEU A 85 5.95 1.38 -5.93
C LEU A 85 7.15 1.97 -6.69
N ALA A 86 6.92 2.94 -7.58
CA ALA A 86 7.97 3.67 -8.27
C ALA A 86 8.82 4.52 -7.32
N GLU A 87 8.20 5.26 -6.40
CA GLU A 87 8.91 6.01 -5.35
C GLU A 87 9.82 5.09 -4.53
N MET A 88 9.31 3.93 -4.11
CA MET A 88 10.10 2.99 -3.31
C MET A 88 11.23 2.32 -4.11
N ILE A 89 11.11 2.20 -5.44
CA ILE A 89 12.25 1.83 -6.31
C ILE A 89 13.29 2.95 -6.33
N ILE A 90 12.87 4.20 -6.51
CA ILE A 90 13.78 5.37 -6.56
C ILE A 90 14.54 5.52 -5.24
N GLU A 91 13.89 5.25 -4.11
CA GLU A 91 14.51 5.21 -2.78
C GLU A 91 15.45 4.00 -2.56
N GLY A 92 15.51 3.07 -3.52
CA GLY A 92 16.32 1.84 -3.42
C GLY A 92 15.77 0.81 -2.44
N LEU A 93 14.50 0.93 -2.03
CA LEU A 93 13.85 -0.04 -1.14
C LEU A 93 13.37 -1.27 -1.89
N LEU A 94 12.94 -1.07 -3.14
CA LEU A 94 12.37 -2.12 -3.98
C LEU A 94 13.20 -2.32 -5.25
N ARG A 95 13.26 -3.57 -5.66
CA ARG A 95 13.64 -3.98 -7.01
C ARG A 95 12.42 -4.56 -7.71
N TYR A 96 12.20 -4.16 -8.96
CA TYR A 96 11.21 -4.78 -9.82
C TYR A 96 11.76 -6.07 -10.45
N ASN A 97 10.94 -7.12 -10.45
CA ASN A 97 11.23 -8.38 -11.12
C ASN A 97 10.27 -8.56 -12.30
N GLU A 98 10.76 -8.29 -13.50
CA GLU A 98 9.99 -8.34 -14.75
C GLU A 98 9.42 -9.72 -15.07
N GLU A 99 10.14 -10.80 -14.72
CA GLU A 99 9.70 -12.17 -15.04
C GLU A 99 8.46 -12.59 -14.25
N LYS A 100 8.33 -12.07 -13.03
CA LYS A 100 7.26 -12.42 -12.10
C LYS A 100 6.24 -11.31 -11.89
N ASP A 101 6.49 -10.12 -12.47
CA ASP A 101 5.68 -8.92 -12.28
C ASP A 101 5.46 -8.60 -10.79
N ILE A 102 6.56 -8.56 -10.03
CA ILE A 102 6.56 -8.28 -8.58
C ILE A 102 7.60 -7.26 -8.18
N TRP A 103 7.29 -6.50 -7.14
CA TRP A 103 8.22 -5.62 -6.45
C TRP A 103 8.74 -6.34 -5.21
N VAL A 104 10.05 -6.50 -5.11
CA VAL A 104 10.72 -7.24 -4.05
C VAL A 104 11.48 -6.26 -3.17
N LEU A 105 11.33 -6.39 -1.85
CA LEU A 105 12.10 -5.63 -0.88
C LEU A 105 13.58 -6.03 -0.97
N GLU A 106 14.44 -5.08 -1.33
CA GLU A 106 15.86 -5.31 -1.56
C GLU A 106 16.69 -4.97 -0.32
N TYR A 107 17.65 -5.84 0.02
CA TYR A 107 18.63 -5.52 1.05
C TYR A 107 19.73 -4.57 0.55
N ASP A 108 19.68 -3.34 1.07
CA ASP A 108 20.77 -2.36 1.06
C ASP A 108 21.08 -1.92 2.52
N PRO A 109 22.35 -2.00 2.98
CA PRO A 109 22.77 -1.45 4.27
C PRO A 109 22.28 -0.02 4.55
N GLY A 110 22.21 0.85 3.53
CA GLY A 110 21.72 2.22 3.67
C GLY A 110 20.24 2.30 4.03
N ASN A 111 19.46 1.31 3.63
CA ASN A 111 18.00 1.26 3.78
C ASN A 111 17.52 0.45 5.00
N VAL A 112 18.42 -0.25 5.68
CA VAL A 112 18.12 -1.00 6.92
C VAL A 112 17.38 -0.15 7.97
N PRO A 113 17.76 1.11 8.26
CA PRO A 113 17.04 1.94 9.23
C PRO A 113 15.58 2.21 8.82
N THR A 114 15.31 2.34 7.53
CA THR A 114 13.95 2.56 6.99
C THR A 114 13.08 1.33 7.20
N VAL A 115 13.61 0.14 6.91
CA VAL A 115 12.90 -1.13 7.14
C VAL A 115 12.66 -1.36 8.63
N ILE A 116 13.64 -1.08 9.50
CA ILE A 116 13.47 -1.18 10.95
C ILE A 116 12.37 -0.22 11.44
N LYS A 117 12.31 1.01 10.92
CA LYS A 117 11.24 1.96 11.27
C LYS A 117 9.86 1.42 10.88
N ALA A 118 9.71 0.86 9.67
CA ALA A 118 8.46 0.27 9.21
C ALA A 118 8.02 -0.90 10.11
N VAL A 119 8.94 -1.82 10.43
CA VAL A 119 8.69 -2.97 11.33
C VAL A 119 8.32 -2.51 12.75
N SER A 120 9.08 -1.56 13.29
CA SER A 120 8.86 -1.05 14.66
C SER A 120 7.53 -0.31 14.78
N GLY A 121 7.10 0.38 13.72
CA GLY A 121 5.82 1.09 13.67
C GLY A 121 4.60 0.19 13.87
N VAL A 122 4.72 -1.10 13.57
CA VAL A 122 3.64 -2.09 13.70
C VAL A 122 3.92 -3.17 14.76
N ASN A 123 5.00 -3.04 15.54
CA ASN A 123 5.51 -4.09 16.42
C ASN A 123 5.66 -5.45 15.69
N GLY A 124 6.06 -5.38 14.42
CA GLY A 124 6.19 -6.55 13.55
C GLY A 124 7.53 -7.26 13.69
N SER A 125 7.76 -8.22 12.80
CA SER A 125 9.06 -8.86 12.62
C SER A 125 9.72 -8.42 11.32
N MET A 126 11.04 -8.37 11.31
CA MET A 126 11.81 -8.18 10.07
C MET A 126 11.51 -9.30 9.06
N PRO A 127 11.38 -8.99 7.76
CA PRO A 127 11.21 -10.00 6.72
C PRO A 127 12.36 -11.00 6.70
N LYS A 128 12.05 -12.30 6.60
CA LYS A 128 13.05 -13.37 6.69
C LYS A 128 14.08 -13.31 5.58
N HIS A 129 13.65 -13.04 4.33
CA HIS A 129 14.57 -12.95 3.19
C HIS A 129 15.58 -11.81 3.39
N PHE A 130 15.09 -10.66 3.87
CA PHE A 130 15.93 -9.50 4.18
C PHE A 130 16.99 -9.82 5.25
N LEU A 131 16.62 -10.57 6.30
CA LEU A 131 17.57 -11.02 7.31
C LEU A 131 18.62 -12.00 6.76
N LEU A 132 18.24 -12.88 5.83
CA LEU A 132 19.15 -13.82 5.19
C LEU A 132 20.17 -13.08 4.31
N GLU A 133 19.72 -12.16 3.46
CA GLU A 133 20.59 -11.33 2.62
C GLU A 133 21.56 -10.49 3.46
N MET A 134 21.06 -9.93 4.57
CA MET A 134 21.88 -9.20 5.54
C MET A 134 22.96 -10.08 6.19
N ALA A 135 22.66 -11.34 6.49
CA ALA A 135 23.62 -12.28 7.07
C ALA A 135 24.68 -12.73 6.05
N GLU A 136 24.29 -12.88 4.78
CA GLU A 136 25.19 -13.26 3.68
C GLU A 136 26.21 -12.15 3.37
N LYS A 137 25.75 -10.89 3.23
CA LYS A 137 26.62 -9.74 2.92
C LYS A 137 27.52 -9.30 4.09
N ARG A 138 27.38 -9.90 5.28
CA ARG A 138 28.26 -9.66 6.46
C ARG A 138 29.46 -10.60 6.52
N LYS A 139 29.48 -11.67 5.72
CA LYS A 139 30.64 -12.57 5.57
C LYS A 139 31.63 -12.00 4.56
#